data_AF-A0A8R2NRQ0-F1
#
_entry.id   AF-A0A8R2NRQ0-F1
#
_cell.length_a   1.000
_cell.length_b   1.000
_cell.length_c   1.000
_cell.angle_alpha   90.00
_cell.angle_beta   90.00
_cell.angle_gamma   90.00
#
_symmetry.space_group_name_H-M   'P 1'
#
loop_
_entity.id
_entity.type
_entity.pdbx_description
1 polymer ?
#
loop_
_entity_poly.entity_id
_entity_poly.type
_entity_poly.pdbx_seq_one_letter_code
_entity_poly.pdbx_strand_id
1 'polypeptide(L)'
;MCDEARCFKEEQLSICVRYSVKFQVFERFLGFVNVSTGQDASHIVSAIFYFFEKHKVDMNAVKIIAQSYDGASVMSGHLNGVQSKIKDFYPCAIYTHCMAHRLNLIVVDTCKNIKVSLRYLNL
;
A
#
# COMPACT_ATOMS: atom_id res chain seq x y z
N MET A 1 0.34 -1.05 -5.64
CA MET A 1 -0.44 -1.24 -4.41
C MET A 1 0.45 -1.96 -3.43
N CYS A 2 0.61 -1.41 -2.24
CA CYS A 2 1.33 -2.08 -1.17
C CYS A 2 0.47 -2.08 0.09
N ASP A 3 0.45 -3.19 0.80
CA ASP A 3 -0.27 -3.33 2.07
C ASP A 3 0.67 -3.92 3.11
N GLU A 4 0.76 -3.26 4.26
CA GLU A 4 1.56 -3.69 5.40
C GLU A 4 0.69 -4.56 6.30
N ALA A 5 1.18 -5.76 6.62
CA ALA A 5 0.53 -6.66 7.53
C ALA A 5 1.54 -7.19 8.55
N ARG A 6 1.08 -7.29 9.80
CA ARG A 6 1.86 -7.87 10.88
C ARG A 6 1.48 -9.33 11.09
N CYS A 7 2.46 -10.22 11.03
CA CYS A 7 2.31 -11.61 11.43
C CYS A 7 3.23 -11.90 12.62
N PHE A 8 2.66 -12.06 13.81
CA PHE A 8 3.37 -12.17 15.09
C PHE A 8 4.35 -10.99 15.36
N LYS A 9 5.62 -11.18 15.02
CA LYS A 9 6.75 -10.25 15.22
C LYS A 9 7.38 -9.79 13.91
N GLU A 10 6.86 -10.26 12.79
CA GLU A 10 7.34 -9.89 11.46
C GLU A 10 6.37 -8.92 10.81
N GLU A 11 6.93 -7.84 10.31
CA GLU A 11 6.23 -6.85 9.50
C GLU A 11 6.50 -7.18 8.04
N GLN A 12 5.43 -7.40 7.27
CA GLN A 12 5.52 -7.80 5.88
C GLN A 12 4.77 -6.81 5.01
N LEU A 13 5.44 -6.38 3.94
CA LEU A 13 4.89 -5.54 2.90
C LEU A 13 4.54 -6.41 1.70
N SER A 14 3.26 -6.51 1.37
CA SER A 14 2.82 -7.11 0.12
C SER A 14 2.99 -6.14 -1.04
N ILE A 15 3.47 -6.62 -2.19
CA ILE A 15 3.64 -5.80 -3.40
C ILE A 15 2.77 -6.35 -4.52
N CYS A 16 1.82 -5.53 -4.95
CA CYS A 16 0.95 -5.78 -6.09
C CYS A 16 1.11 -4.68 -7.14
N VAL A 17 1.21 -5.07 -8.41
CA VAL A 17 1.24 -4.14 -9.54
C VAL A 17 0.00 -4.28 -10.41
N ARG A 18 -0.48 -3.14 -10.90
CA ARG A 18 -1.57 -3.06 -11.87
C ARG A 18 -1.08 -2.29 -13.09
N TYR A 19 -1.22 -2.88 -14.26
CA TYR A 19 -0.74 -2.30 -15.52
C TYR A 19 -1.70 -2.59 -16.67
N SER A 20 -1.59 -1.84 -17.76
CA SER A 20 -2.44 -2.03 -18.94
C SER A 20 -1.63 -2.44 -20.16
N VAL A 21 -2.08 -3.47 -20.87
CA VAL A 21 -1.54 -3.87 -22.19
C VAL A 21 -2.68 -3.86 -23.19
N LYS A 22 -2.57 -3.07 -24.26
CA LYS A 22 -3.63 -2.93 -25.29
C LYS A 22 -5.01 -2.65 -24.68
N PHE A 23 -5.08 -1.69 -23.74
CA PHE A 23 -6.29 -1.31 -22.99
C PHE A 23 -6.89 -2.39 -22.07
N GLN A 24 -6.24 -3.54 -21.92
CA GLN A 24 -6.64 -4.55 -20.94
C GLN A 24 -5.85 -4.35 -19.65
N VAL A 25 -6.55 -4.28 -18.52
CA VAL A 25 -5.95 -4.11 -17.21
C VAL A 25 -5.59 -5.47 -16.63
N PHE A 26 -4.36 -5.59 -16.16
CA PHE A 26 -3.84 -6.76 -15.47
C PHE A 26 -3.40 -6.38 -14.07
N GLU A 27 -3.69 -7.26 -13.13
CA GLU A 27 -3.17 -7.19 -11.77
C GLU A 27 -2.29 -8.41 -11.49
N ARG A 28 -1.15 -8.18 -10.86
CA ARG A 28 -0.18 -9.21 -10.51
C ARG A 28 0.34 -8.97 -9.10
N PHE A 29 0.16 -9.97 -8.25
CA PHE A 29 0.91 -10.06 -7.00
C PHE A 29 2.34 -10.45 -7.34
N LEU A 30 3.31 -9.68 -6.84
CA LEU A 30 4.73 -9.93 -7.08
C LEU A 30 5.39 -10.67 -5.93
N GLY A 31 4.98 -10.42 -4.69
CA GLY A 31 5.54 -11.08 -3.52
C GLY A 31 5.40 -10.28 -2.23
N PHE A 32 6.04 -10.81 -1.19
CA PHE A 32 6.17 -10.18 0.11
C PHE A 32 7.60 -9.69 0.33
N VAL A 33 7.74 -8.56 1.01
CA VAL A 33 9.00 -7.99 1.46
C VAL A 33 8.96 -7.91 2.98
N ASN A 34 9.96 -8.51 3.63
CA ASN A 34 10.11 -8.38 5.08
C ASN A 34 10.66 -6.99 5.40
N VAL A 35 9.90 -6.21 6.19
CA VAL A 35 10.24 -4.84 6.61
C VAL A 35 10.38 -4.73 8.14
N SER A 36 10.58 -5.86 8.83
CA SER A 36 10.70 -5.93 10.29
C SER A 36 11.89 -5.14 10.86
N THR A 37 12.89 -4.82 10.02
CA THR A 37 14.09 -4.07 10.43
C THR A 37 13.86 -2.56 10.52
N GLY A 38 12.77 -2.04 9.94
CA GLY A 38 12.47 -0.61 9.98
C GLY A 38 11.16 -0.27 9.27
N GLN A 39 10.26 0.39 10.01
CA GLN A 39 8.93 0.79 9.54
C GLN A 39 8.84 2.28 9.21
N ASP A 40 9.98 2.95 9.01
CA ASP A 40 9.96 4.33 8.54
C ASP A 40 9.67 4.38 7.04
N ALA A 41 9.06 5.47 6.59
CA ALA A 41 8.72 5.64 5.18
C ALA A 41 9.94 5.51 4.24
N SER A 42 11.13 5.96 4.66
CA SER A 42 12.36 5.81 3.88
C SER A 42 12.75 4.33 3.74
N HIS A 43 12.68 3.56 4.82
CA HIS A 43 13.00 2.13 4.81
C HIS A 43 12.06 1.36 3.88
N ILE A 44 10.75 1.66 3.96
CA ILE A 44 9.73 1.03 3.11
C ILE A 44 9.97 1.35 1.63
N VAL A 45 10.25 2.61 1.28
CA VAL A 45 10.53 3.01 -0.11
C VAL A 45 11.78 2.32 -0.65
N SER A 46 12.87 2.29 0.14
CA SER A 46 14.09 1.58 -0.25
C SER A 46 13.85 0.08 -0.44
N ALA A 47 13.05 -0.54 0.44
CA ALA A 47 12.68 -1.95 0.33
C ALA A 47 11.86 -2.25 -0.94
N ILE A 48 10.93 -1.35 -1.31
CA ILE A 48 10.14 -1.46 -2.55
C ILE A 48 11.06 -1.38 -3.78
N PHE A 49 11.96 -0.39 -3.85
CA PHE A 49 12.86 -0.25 -4.99
C PHE A 49 13.86 -1.40 -5.09
N TYR A 50 14.43 -1.83 -3.97
CA TYR A 50 15.30 -3.01 -3.93
C TYR A 50 14.57 -4.27 -4.44
N PHE A 51 13.30 -4.44 -4.07
CA PHE A 51 12.47 -5.54 -4.57
C PHE A 51 12.33 -5.47 -6.10
N PHE A 52 12.02 -4.30 -6.67
CA PHE A 52 11.92 -4.14 -8.11
C PHE A 52 13.24 -4.43 -8.83
N GLU A 53 14.37 -3.93 -8.32
CA GLU A 53 15.70 -4.21 -8.86
C GLU A 53 16.02 -5.72 -8.85
N LYS A 54 15.74 -6.40 -7.73
CA LYS A 54 15.92 -7.85 -7.59
C LYS A 54 15.10 -8.64 -8.62
N HIS A 55 13.91 -8.14 -8.96
CA HIS A 55 13.03 -8.71 -9.98
C HIS A 55 13.35 -8.23 -11.41
N LYS A 56 14.49 -7.55 -11.62
CA LYS A 56 14.95 -7.02 -12.92
C LYS A 56 13.95 -6.05 -13.56
N VAL A 57 13.20 -5.33 -12.75
CA VAL A 57 12.33 -4.25 -13.18
C VAL A 57 13.18 -2.98 -13.27
N ASP A 58 13.40 -2.48 -14.48
CA ASP A 58 14.13 -1.22 -14.68
C ASP A 58 13.26 -0.03 -14.28
N MET A 59 13.54 0.54 -13.11
CA MET A 59 12.81 1.67 -12.56
C MET A 59 12.94 2.96 -13.39
N ASN A 60 13.97 3.07 -14.24
CA ASN A 60 14.11 4.19 -15.17
C ASN A 60 13.18 4.06 -16.38
N ALA A 61 12.88 2.83 -16.79
CA ALA A 61 11.96 2.54 -17.89
C ALA A 61 10.50 2.48 -17.43
N VAL A 62 10.25 2.10 -16.17
CA VAL A 62 8.90 1.99 -15.61
C VAL A 62 8.34 3.35 -15.23
N LYS A 63 7.16 3.66 -15.76
CA LYS A 63 6.37 4.84 -15.37
C LYS A 63 5.34 4.45 -14.33
N ILE A 64 5.53 4.91 -13.09
CA ILE A 64 4.53 4.78 -12.03
C ILE A 64 3.53 5.93 -12.16
N ILE A 65 2.28 5.60 -12.50
CA ILE A 65 1.19 6.57 -12.67
C ILE A 65 0.30 6.69 -11.43
N ALA A 66 0.29 5.66 -10.58
CA ALA A 66 -0.54 5.63 -9.39
C ALA A 66 0.09 4.74 -8.30
N GLN A 67 -0.22 5.07 -7.06
CA GLN A 67 0.20 4.37 -5.86
C GLN A 67 -0.96 4.28 -4.88
N SER A 68 -1.05 3.17 -4.15
CA SER A 68 -2.15 2.93 -3.21
C SER A 68 -1.68 2.17 -1.97
N TYR A 69 -2.00 2.76 -0.80
CA TYR A 69 -1.64 2.27 0.53
C TYR A 69 -2.77 2.52 1.52
N ASP A 70 -2.65 1.97 2.73
CA ASP A 70 -3.55 2.28 3.83
C ASP A 70 -3.43 3.74 4.34
N GLY A 71 -4.18 4.02 5.41
CA GLY A 71 -4.22 5.35 6.04
C GLY A 71 -3.17 5.57 7.11
N ALA A 72 -2.23 4.64 7.32
CA ALA A 72 -1.20 4.82 8.33
C ALA A 72 -0.37 6.07 8.00
N SER A 73 0.05 6.83 9.03
CA SER A 73 0.79 8.08 8.83
C SER A 73 2.10 7.86 8.05
N VAL A 74 2.76 6.73 8.30
CA VAL A 74 3.97 6.30 7.58
C VAL A 74 3.69 6.11 6.09
N MET A 75 2.53 5.58 5.71
CA MET A 75 2.22 5.27 4.31
C MET A 75 1.61 6.48 3.58
N SER A 76 0.63 7.12 4.22
CA SER A 76 -0.22 8.17 3.66
C SER A 76 0.27 9.59 3.92
N GLY A 77 1.27 9.79 4.78
CA GLY A 77 1.78 11.09 5.18
C GLY A 77 2.20 11.95 3.98
N HIS A 78 1.75 13.21 3.97
CA HIS A 78 2.03 14.13 2.85
C HIS A 78 3.45 14.70 2.86
N LEU A 79 4.10 14.78 4.03
CA LEU A 79 5.46 15.32 4.17
C LEU A 79 6.50 14.21 4.22
N ASN A 80 6.34 13.25 5.13
CA ASN A 80 7.32 12.19 5.40
C ASN A 80 6.76 10.77 5.18
N GLY A 81 5.65 10.64 4.47
CA GLY A 81 5.06 9.33 4.18
C GLY A 81 5.67 8.65 2.96
N VAL A 82 5.37 7.38 2.78
CA VAL A 82 5.74 6.62 1.56
C VAL A 82 5.16 7.32 0.33
N GLN A 83 3.91 7.83 0.39
CA GLN A 83 3.33 8.52 -0.75
C GLN A 83 4.09 9.78 -1.19
N SER A 84 4.65 10.54 -0.25
CA SER A 84 5.37 11.78 -0.58
C SER A 84 6.72 11.44 -1.18
N LYS A 85 7.44 10.50 -0.55
CA LYS A 85 8.74 10.03 -1.04
C LYS A 85 8.65 9.41 -2.43
N ILE A 86 7.64 8.58 -2.72
CA ILE A 86 7.46 8.06 -4.09
C ILE A 86 7.12 9.17 -5.08
N LYS A 87 6.38 10.21 -4.66
CA LYS A 87 6.12 11.39 -5.52
C LYS A 87 7.39 12.18 -5.83
N ASP A 88 8.38 12.19 -4.95
CA ASP A 88 9.67 12.84 -5.24
C ASP A 88 10.37 12.18 -6.45
N PHE A 89 10.27 10.86 -6.60
CA PHE A 89 10.78 10.12 -7.77
C PHE A 89 9.82 10.14 -8.96
N TYR A 90 8.51 10.08 -8.70
CA TYR A 90 7.46 10.03 -9.72
C TYR A 90 6.40 11.12 -9.45
N PRO A 91 6.64 12.38 -9.85
CA PRO A 91 5.76 13.51 -9.51
C PRO A 91 4.31 13.36 -9.99
N CYS A 92 4.09 12.61 -11.07
CA CYS A 92 2.76 12.35 -11.62
C CYS A 92 2.03 11.16 -10.95
N ALA A 93 2.65 10.48 -9.99
CA ALA A 93 2.06 9.30 -9.34
C ALA A 93 0.93 9.71 -8.38
N ILE A 94 -0.31 9.41 -8.75
CA ILE A 94 -1.49 9.72 -7.95
C ILE A 94 -1.56 8.78 -6.76
N TYR A 95 -1.67 9.33 -5.55
CA TYR A 95 -1.94 8.55 -4.36
C TYR A 95 -3.43 8.28 -4.20
N THR A 96 -3.77 7.02 -3.95
CA THR A 96 -5.13 6.56 -3.65
C THR A 96 -5.12 5.84 -2.31
N HIS A 97 -5.88 6.37 -1.35
CA HIS A 97 -6.08 5.71 -0.07
C HIS A 97 -6.86 4.40 -0.24
N CYS A 98 -6.43 3.33 0.43
CA CYS A 98 -7.04 2.01 0.35
C CYS A 98 -8.53 2.05 0.71
N MET A 99 -9.38 1.70 -0.25
CA MET A 99 -10.84 1.71 -0.06
C MET A 99 -11.29 0.62 0.92
N ALA A 100 -10.63 -0.54 0.93
CA ALA A 100 -10.91 -1.61 1.88
C ALA A 100 -10.66 -1.14 3.33
N HIS A 101 -9.55 -0.42 3.56
CA HIS A 101 -9.27 0.17 4.87
C HIS A 101 -10.34 1.21 5.27
N ARG A 102 -10.76 2.09 4.34
CA ARG A 102 -11.84 3.07 4.62
C ARG A 102 -13.15 2.38 4.98
N LEU A 103 -13.51 1.35 4.22
CA LEU A 103 -14.72 0.58 4.47
C LEU A 103 -14.66 -0.07 5.85
N ASN A 104 -13.54 -0.71 6.19
CA ASN A 104 -13.33 -1.30 7.50
C ASN A 104 -13.49 -0.27 8.64
N LEU A 105 -12.90 0.93 8.48
CA LEU A 105 -13.06 1.99 9.49
C LEU A 105 -14.53 2.40 9.68
N ILE A 106 -15.28 2.57 8.60
CA ILE A 106 -16.71 2.93 8.65
C ILE A 106 -17.51 1.82 9.34
N VAL A 107 -17.24 0.56 8.98
CA VAL A 107 -17.92 -0.60 9.57
C VAL A 107 -17.64 -0.69 11.07
N VAL A 108 -16.37 -0.58 11.48
CA VAL A 108 -15.97 -0.60 12.89
C VAL A 108 -16.60 0.55 13.67
N ASP A 109 -16.61 1.77 13.11
CA ASP A 109 -17.21 2.93 13.75
C ASP A 109 -18.74 2.78 13.90
N THR A 110 -19.40 2.27 12.86
CA THR A 110 -20.84 1.97 12.89
C THR A 110 -21.16 0.94 13.98
N CYS A 111 -20.36 -0.12 14.11
CA CYS A 111 -20.52 -1.14 15.14
C CYS A 111 -20.37 -0.60 16.56
N LYS A 112 -19.47 0.37 16.77
CA LYS A 112 -19.28 1.04 18.07
C LYS A 112 -20.47 1.90 18.45
N ASN A 113 -21.04 2.63 17.49
CA ASN A 113 -22.10 3.60 17.73
C ASN A 113 -23.50 2.98 17.71
N ILE A 114 -23.72 1.92 16.91
CA ILE A 114 -25.02 1.28 16.71
C ILE A 114 -24.91 -0.20 17.10
N LYS A 115 -25.18 -0.53 18.36
CA LYS A 115 -25.04 -1.91 18.90
C LYS A 115 -25.83 -2.97 18.14
N VAL A 116 -26.95 -2.60 17.50
CA VAL A 116 -27.75 -3.51 16.67
C VAL A 116 -26.99 -3.97 15.42
N SER A 117 -26.08 -3.15 14.88
CA SER A 117 -25.34 -3.47 13.66
C SER A 117 -24.41 -4.67 13.79
N LEU A 118 -23.91 -4.97 15.00
CA LEU A 118 -23.11 -6.17 15.30
C LEU A 118 -23.85 -7.46 14.89
N ARG A 119 -25.18 -7.52 15.09
CA ARG A 119 -25.99 -8.69 14.73
C ARG A 119 -26.11 -8.92 13.22
N TYR A 120 -25.98 -7.86 12.42
CA TYR A 120 -26.15 -7.95 10.96
C TYR A 120 -24.83 -8.15 10.23
N LEU A 121 -23.73 -7.69 10.83
CA LEU A 121 -22.41 -7.70 10.20
C LEU A 121 -21.59 -8.95 10.54
N ASN A 122 -22.08 -9.85 11.40
CA ASN A 122 -21.38 -11.07 11.86
C ASN A 122 -19.91 -10.79 12.27
N LEU A 123 -19.68 -9.66 12.94
CA LEU A 123 -18.40 -9.23 13.50
C LEU A 123 -18.38 -9.44 15.01
#